data_AF-A0A2K3L285-F1
#
_entry.id   AF-A0A2K3L285-F1
#
_cell.length_a   1.000
_cell.length_b   1.000
_cell.length_c   1.000
_cell.angle_alpha   90.00
_cell.angle_beta   90.00
_cell.angle_gamma   90.00
#
_symmetry.space_group_name_H-M   'P 1'
#
loop_
_entity.id
_entity.type
_entity.pdbx_description
1 polymer ?
#
loop_
_entity_poly.entity_id
_entity_poly.type
_entity_poly.pdbx_seq_one_letter_code
_entity_poly.pdbx_strand_id
1 'polypeptide(L)'
;MSTAATPVNVSAPLELEWEADNVNDQYYLYLHFNEVEELAANETRAFNITINGEFLYGPMTPRYRSADTILTTTPLTGAARYQVSLSKTKNSTLPPILNAIEVYKVKDFSQSETQQDDVDAIKNIKNAYGVARNWQGDPCGPLKYMWEGLNCSIDGYDPPRITSLNLSSSGLIGQIESSISKLTMLQYLDLSNNSLNGPLPDFLIQLHSLKVLNVGKNKLTGLVPSGLLERSKTKSLSLSVDDNSGLCTTKSCRKKSSHVPLIASISAIIVAILLISLGFWIFRRHK
;
A
#
# COMPACT_ATOMS: atom_id res chain seq x y z
N MET A 1 -27.15 -13.56 4.63
CA MET A 1 -26.23 -14.71 4.42
C MET A 1 -27.02 -15.81 3.75
N SER A 2 -26.55 -16.41 2.66
CA SER A 2 -27.28 -17.41 1.86
C SER A 2 -26.67 -18.82 1.91
N THR A 3 -25.61 -19.00 2.68
CA THR A 3 -24.86 -20.25 2.87
C THR A 3 -24.56 -20.44 4.36
N ALA A 4 -24.23 -21.68 4.74
CA ALA A 4 -23.73 -22.03 6.06
C ALA A 4 -22.78 -23.24 5.97
N ALA A 5 -21.86 -23.36 6.92
CA ALA A 5 -21.10 -24.58 7.18
C ALA A 5 -21.85 -25.49 8.16
N THR A 6 -21.69 -26.80 8.02
CA THR A 6 -22.30 -27.85 8.87
C THR A 6 -21.35 -29.06 8.93
N PRO A 7 -21.33 -29.88 9.99
CA PRO A 7 -20.38 -30.98 10.12
C PRO A 7 -20.78 -32.17 9.24
N VAL A 8 -19.79 -32.80 8.59
CA VAL A 8 -19.99 -33.94 7.68
C VAL A 8 -20.62 -35.15 8.39
N ASN A 9 -20.32 -35.34 9.67
CA ASN A 9 -21.03 -36.27 10.53
C ASN A 9 -22.14 -35.51 11.27
N VAL A 10 -23.40 -35.82 10.95
CA VAL A 10 -24.60 -35.13 11.49
C VAL A 10 -24.86 -35.31 12.99
N SER A 11 -24.03 -36.11 13.66
CA SER A 11 -24.02 -36.32 15.12
C SER A 11 -22.76 -35.80 15.80
N ALA A 12 -21.76 -35.33 15.04
CA ALA A 12 -20.57 -34.66 15.57
C ALA A 12 -20.84 -33.16 15.80
N PRO A 13 -20.05 -32.49 16.66
CA PRO A 13 -20.01 -31.04 16.68
C PRO A 13 -19.47 -30.45 15.37
N LEU A 14 -19.79 -29.19 15.10
CA LEU A 14 -19.03 -28.36 14.16
C LEU A 14 -17.95 -27.62 14.95
N GLU A 15 -16.69 -27.91 14.65
CA GLU A 15 -15.53 -27.37 15.37
C GLU A 15 -14.72 -26.42 14.48
N LEU A 16 -14.21 -25.34 15.09
CA LEU A 16 -13.36 -24.33 14.48
C LEU A 16 -12.27 -23.94 15.47
N GLU A 17 -11.05 -23.73 15.00
CA GLU A 17 -9.90 -23.50 15.88
C GLU A 17 -8.90 -22.47 15.35
N TRP A 18 -8.25 -21.76 16.28
CA TRP A 18 -7.10 -20.90 15.98
C TRP A 18 -6.08 -20.92 17.12
N GLU A 19 -4.83 -20.60 16.80
CA GLU A 19 -3.73 -20.48 17.76
C GLU A 19 -3.45 -19.00 18.08
N ALA A 20 -2.93 -18.73 19.27
CA ALA A 20 -2.56 -17.39 19.72
C ALA A 20 -1.09 -17.09 19.44
N ASP A 21 -0.74 -15.83 19.12
CA ASP A 21 0.68 -15.41 19.04
C ASP A 21 1.32 -15.47 20.45
N ASN A 22 0.51 -15.24 21.49
CA ASN A 22 0.89 -15.19 22.90
C ASN A 22 -0.31 -15.56 23.79
N VAL A 23 -0.10 -16.26 24.91
CA VAL A 23 -1.20 -16.62 25.84
C VAL A 23 -1.91 -15.42 26.47
N ASN A 24 -1.25 -14.26 26.54
CA ASN A 24 -1.82 -13.00 27.04
C ASN A 24 -2.57 -12.21 25.96
N ASP A 25 -2.64 -12.72 24.73
CA ASP A 25 -3.46 -12.13 23.68
C ASP A 25 -4.94 -12.11 24.11
N GLN A 26 -5.66 -11.08 23.69
CA GLN A 26 -7.09 -10.93 23.91
C GLN A 26 -7.84 -11.02 22.59
N TYR A 27 -8.90 -11.83 22.55
CA TYR A 27 -9.74 -12.03 21.36
C TYR A 27 -11.22 -11.79 21.67
N TYR A 28 -11.92 -11.10 20.77
CA TYR A 28 -13.38 -11.04 20.74
C TYR A 28 -13.90 -11.88 19.59
N LEU A 29 -14.90 -12.72 19.86
CA LEU A 29 -15.52 -13.64 18.92
C LEU A 29 -16.95 -13.16 18.59
N TYR A 30 -17.30 -13.19 17.32
CA TYR A 30 -18.67 -13.03 16.82
C TYR A 30 -19.03 -14.25 15.97
N LEU A 31 -20.19 -14.85 16.22
CA LEU A 31 -20.74 -16.00 15.51
C LEU A 31 -22.10 -15.64 14.93
N HIS A 32 -22.23 -15.72 13.61
CA HIS A 32 -23.43 -15.30 12.90
C HIS A 32 -24.24 -16.50 12.42
N PHE A 33 -25.53 -16.45 12.70
CA PHE A 33 -26.49 -17.53 12.48
C PHE A 33 -27.70 -17.02 11.72
N ASN A 34 -28.10 -17.77 10.70
CA ASN A 34 -29.30 -17.56 9.91
C ASN A 34 -29.69 -18.93 9.35
N GLU A 35 -30.90 -19.39 9.62
CA GLU A 35 -31.36 -20.63 9.00
C GLU A 35 -31.57 -20.39 7.49
N VAL A 36 -31.00 -21.30 6.69
CA VAL A 36 -30.98 -21.25 5.22
C VAL A 36 -31.92 -22.28 4.60
N GLU A 37 -32.31 -23.30 5.37
CA GLU A 37 -33.26 -24.35 4.98
C GLU A 37 -34.66 -24.06 5.54
N GLU A 38 -35.72 -24.23 4.75
CA GLU A 38 -37.10 -24.06 5.22
C GLU A 38 -37.56 -25.36 5.89
N LEU A 39 -37.34 -25.46 7.21
CA LEU A 39 -37.48 -26.70 7.97
C LEU A 39 -38.92 -27.26 7.96
N ALA A 40 -39.05 -28.58 7.80
CA ALA A 40 -40.33 -29.25 7.93
C ALA A 40 -40.86 -29.24 9.39
N ALA A 41 -42.16 -29.44 9.59
CA ALA A 41 -42.80 -29.37 10.90
C ALA A 41 -42.32 -30.43 11.92
N ASN A 42 -41.58 -31.46 11.46
CA ASN A 42 -40.93 -32.49 12.26
C ASN A 42 -39.40 -32.29 12.37
N GLU A 43 -38.86 -31.20 11.83
CA GLU A 43 -37.43 -30.89 11.84
C GLU A 43 -37.10 -29.75 12.81
N THR A 44 -35.99 -29.91 13.50
CA THR A 44 -35.51 -28.95 14.50
C THR A 44 -34.00 -28.80 14.39
N ARG A 45 -33.51 -27.56 14.46
CA ARG A 45 -32.08 -27.25 14.57
C ARG A 45 -31.79 -26.43 15.82
N ALA A 46 -31.27 -27.08 16.85
CA ALA A 46 -30.93 -26.46 18.12
C ALA A 46 -29.59 -27.00 18.65
N PHE A 47 -28.64 -26.11 18.94
CA PHE A 47 -27.28 -26.49 19.34
C PHE A 47 -26.71 -25.57 20.43
N ASN A 48 -25.82 -26.12 21.27
CA ASN A 48 -25.07 -25.35 22.25
C ASN A 48 -23.71 -24.92 21.67
N ILE A 49 -23.16 -23.82 22.14
CA ILE A 49 -21.87 -23.26 21.73
C ILE A 49 -20.93 -23.30 22.93
N THR A 50 -19.75 -23.89 22.77
CA THR A 50 -18.68 -23.91 23.77
C THR A 50 -17.36 -23.37 23.20
N ILE A 51 -16.48 -22.88 24.08
CA ILE A 51 -15.11 -22.47 23.75
C ILE A 51 -14.17 -23.22 24.69
N ASN A 52 -13.23 -23.99 24.15
CA ASN A 52 -12.31 -24.84 24.93
C ASN A 52 -13.03 -25.78 25.92
N GLY A 53 -14.26 -26.21 25.58
CA GLY A 53 -15.14 -27.01 26.43
C GLY A 53 -16.07 -26.21 27.34
N GLU A 54 -15.73 -24.97 27.69
CA GLU A 54 -16.54 -24.10 28.55
C GLU A 54 -17.77 -23.55 27.83
N PHE A 55 -18.89 -23.43 28.55
CA PHE A 55 -20.17 -23.02 27.97
C PHE A 55 -20.22 -21.51 27.65
N LEU A 56 -20.43 -21.17 26.37
CA LEU A 56 -20.61 -19.79 25.93
C LEU A 56 -22.10 -19.42 25.86
N TYR A 57 -22.90 -20.21 25.13
CA TYR A 57 -24.29 -19.89 24.83
C TYR A 57 -25.08 -21.11 24.39
N GLY A 58 -26.39 -21.15 24.69
CA GLY A 58 -27.29 -22.17 24.14
C GLY A 58 -28.57 -22.38 24.96
N PRO A 59 -29.56 -23.10 24.41
CA PRO A 59 -29.57 -23.63 23.05
C PRO A 59 -29.84 -22.52 22.00
N MET A 60 -29.00 -22.46 20.98
CA MET A 60 -29.18 -21.58 19.83
C MET A 60 -30.05 -22.26 18.77
N THR A 61 -31.10 -21.57 18.33
CA THR A 61 -32.03 -22.01 17.29
C THR A 61 -32.08 -20.93 16.20
N PRO A 62 -31.32 -21.07 15.10
CA PRO A 62 -31.30 -20.08 14.02
C PRO A 62 -32.69 -19.90 13.38
N ARG A 63 -33.02 -18.68 13.01
CA ARG A 63 -34.33 -18.32 12.43
C ARG A 63 -34.25 -18.22 10.91
N TYR A 64 -35.27 -18.72 10.21
CA TYR A 64 -35.26 -18.78 8.75
C TYR A 64 -35.25 -17.38 8.13
N ARG A 65 -34.21 -17.09 7.32
CA ARG A 65 -33.95 -15.78 6.70
C ARG A 65 -33.86 -14.61 7.69
N SER A 66 -33.58 -14.86 8.96
CA SER A 66 -33.36 -13.84 9.99
C SER A 66 -32.01 -14.07 10.67
N ALA A 67 -31.17 -13.03 10.69
CA ALA A 67 -29.82 -13.11 11.21
C ALA A 67 -29.77 -12.81 12.72
N ASP A 68 -29.20 -13.74 13.47
CA ASP A 68 -28.86 -13.62 14.88
C ASP A 68 -27.33 -13.67 15.03
N THR A 69 -26.79 -12.98 16.03
CA THR A 69 -25.33 -12.93 16.28
C THR A 69 -25.04 -13.12 17.76
N ILE A 70 -24.20 -14.10 18.06
CA ILE A 70 -23.72 -14.38 19.41
C ILE A 70 -22.28 -13.85 19.52
N LEU A 71 -21.98 -13.09 20.56
CA LEU A 71 -20.65 -12.51 20.77
C LEU A 71 -20.13 -12.71 22.20
N THR A 72 -18.82 -12.71 22.36
CA THR A 72 -18.16 -12.64 23.66
C THR A 72 -18.15 -11.20 24.15
N THR A 73 -18.71 -10.91 25.33
CA THR A 73 -18.71 -9.56 25.93
C THR A 73 -17.43 -9.26 26.73
N THR A 74 -16.73 -10.30 27.18
CA THR A 74 -15.38 -10.23 27.75
C THR A 74 -14.36 -10.81 26.77
N PRO A 75 -13.09 -10.36 26.78
CA PRO A 75 -12.07 -10.90 25.89
C PRO A 75 -11.68 -12.32 26.30
N LEU A 76 -11.56 -13.21 25.31
CA LEU A 76 -10.94 -14.53 25.46
C LEU A 76 -9.43 -14.34 25.60
N THR A 77 -8.85 -14.85 26.68
CA THR A 77 -7.40 -14.74 26.97
C THR A 77 -6.95 -15.89 27.87
N GLY A 78 -5.64 -16.11 28.00
CA GLY A 78 -5.04 -17.13 28.87
C GLY A 78 -4.81 -18.50 28.22
N ALA A 79 -5.25 -18.72 26.98
CA ALA A 79 -5.03 -19.98 26.24
C ALA A 79 -4.15 -19.77 24.99
N ALA A 80 -3.30 -20.77 24.70
CA ALA A 80 -2.45 -20.79 23.51
C ALA A 80 -3.20 -21.17 22.21
N ARG A 81 -4.38 -21.78 22.35
CA ARG A 81 -5.24 -22.25 21.26
C ARG A 81 -6.70 -22.15 21.73
N TYR A 82 -7.58 -21.77 20.82
CA TYR A 82 -9.02 -21.68 21.05
C TYR A 82 -9.74 -22.61 20.07
N GLN A 83 -10.68 -23.40 20.59
CA GLN A 83 -11.56 -24.29 19.84
C GLN A 83 -13.00 -23.90 20.15
N VAL A 84 -13.71 -23.39 19.16
CA VAL A 84 -15.17 -23.15 19.20
C VAL A 84 -15.85 -24.43 18.73
N SER A 85 -16.74 -24.98 19.56
CA SER A 85 -17.52 -26.19 19.25
C SER A 85 -19.01 -25.90 19.32
N LEU A 86 -19.71 -26.17 18.21
CA LEU A 86 -21.17 -26.12 18.13
C LEU A 86 -21.71 -27.55 18.24
N SER A 87 -22.36 -27.88 19.35
CA SER A 87 -22.81 -29.23 19.68
C SER A 87 -24.32 -29.37 19.59
N LYS A 88 -24.79 -30.27 18.72
CA LYS A 88 -26.21 -30.62 18.54
C LYS A 88 -26.90 -30.99 19.87
N THR A 89 -28.03 -30.38 20.17
CA THR A 89 -28.83 -30.76 21.36
C THR A 89 -29.56 -32.08 21.14
N LYS A 90 -29.91 -32.78 22.24
CA LYS A 90 -30.64 -34.07 22.22
C LYS A 90 -32.00 -34.02 21.49
N ASN A 91 -32.60 -32.83 21.38
CA ASN A 91 -33.92 -32.62 20.79
C ASN A 91 -33.86 -32.05 19.36
N SER A 92 -32.66 -31.86 18.81
CA SER A 92 -32.40 -31.38 17.45
C SER A 92 -32.41 -32.57 16.48
N THR A 93 -33.23 -32.55 15.44
CA THR A 93 -33.12 -33.56 14.37
C THR A 93 -31.92 -33.27 13.46
N LEU A 94 -31.69 -31.99 13.15
CA LEU A 94 -30.66 -31.51 12.22
C LEU A 94 -29.33 -31.16 12.94
N PRO A 95 -28.20 -31.22 12.21
CA PRO A 95 -26.89 -30.82 12.73
C PRO A 95 -26.76 -29.30 12.87
N PRO A 96 -25.78 -28.81 13.67
CA PRO A 96 -25.50 -27.37 13.81
C PRO A 96 -25.10 -26.73 12.48
N ILE A 97 -25.35 -25.42 12.37
CA ILE A 97 -24.91 -24.60 11.24
C ILE A 97 -24.23 -23.33 11.73
N LEU A 98 -23.34 -22.77 10.91
CA LEU A 98 -22.70 -21.46 11.13
C LEU A 98 -22.58 -20.73 9.79
N ASN A 99 -23.00 -19.46 9.73
CA ASN A 99 -23.00 -18.70 8.48
C ASN A 99 -21.73 -17.85 8.30
N ALA A 100 -21.22 -17.28 9.40
CA ALA A 100 -19.93 -16.59 9.44
C ALA A 100 -19.37 -16.56 10.87
N ILE A 101 -18.06 -16.36 10.98
CA ILE A 101 -17.30 -16.18 12.22
C ILE A 101 -16.33 -15.01 12.05
N GLU A 102 -16.27 -14.12 13.02
CA GLU A 102 -15.30 -13.02 13.07
C GLU A 102 -14.50 -13.14 14.37
N VAL A 103 -13.17 -13.11 14.27
CA VAL A 103 -12.24 -13.23 15.40
C VAL A 103 -11.35 -11.98 15.44
N TYR A 104 -11.69 -11.06 16.34
CA TYR A 104 -11.00 -9.79 16.51
C TYR A 104 -9.94 -9.89 17.60
N LYS A 105 -8.67 -9.89 17.20
CA LYS A 105 -7.55 -9.78 18.13
C LYS A 105 -7.37 -8.34 18.59
N VAL A 106 -7.38 -8.11 19.90
CA VAL A 106 -6.99 -6.82 20.49
C VAL A 106 -5.51 -6.58 20.19
N LYS A 107 -5.20 -5.36 19.75
CA LYS A 107 -3.83 -4.83 19.69
C LYS A 107 -3.77 -3.65 20.63
N ASP A 108 -2.99 -3.79 21.70
CA ASP A 108 -2.65 -2.66 22.55
C ASP A 108 -1.70 -1.75 21.76
N PHE A 109 -2.06 -0.46 21.69
CA PHE A 109 -1.30 0.60 21.07
C PHE A 109 -0.84 1.59 22.13
N SER A 110 -0.06 1.10 23.10
CA SER A 110 0.66 1.92 24.10
C SER A 110 1.80 2.79 23.49
N GLN A 111 1.84 2.90 22.17
CA GLN A 111 2.73 3.77 21.39
C GLN A 111 1.94 5.01 20.97
N SER A 112 2.55 6.19 21.07
CA SER A 112 1.96 7.42 20.51
C SER A 112 1.72 7.28 19.00
N GLU A 113 0.59 7.80 18.51
CA GLU A 113 0.31 7.92 17.08
C GLU A 113 1.35 8.81 16.37
N THR A 114 1.54 8.62 15.06
CA THR A 114 2.46 9.45 14.26
C THR A 114 2.02 10.91 14.32
N GLN A 115 2.99 11.83 14.38
CA GLN A 115 2.71 13.26 14.40
C GLN A 115 1.83 13.69 13.22
N GLN A 116 0.71 14.38 13.52
CA GLN A 116 -0.36 14.67 12.54
C GLN A 116 0.13 15.39 11.28
N ASP A 117 1.08 16.33 11.41
CA ASP A 117 1.67 17.06 10.28
C ASP A 117 2.41 16.12 9.30
N ASP A 118 3.02 15.03 9.79
CA ASP A 118 3.66 13.99 8.97
C ASP A 118 2.62 13.02 8.39
N VAL A 119 1.57 12.70 9.15
CA VAL A 119 0.44 11.85 8.73
C VAL A 119 -0.29 12.45 7.53
N ASP A 120 -0.63 13.74 7.59
CA ASP A 120 -1.33 14.42 6.50
C ASP A 120 -0.43 14.63 5.29
N ALA A 121 0.86 14.90 5.52
CA ALA A 121 1.85 14.99 4.45
C ALA A 121 1.98 13.67 3.67
N ILE A 122 2.13 12.54 4.36
CA ILE A 122 2.30 11.26 3.69
C ILE A 122 1.00 10.76 3.02
N LYS A 123 -0.18 11.11 3.57
CA LYS A 123 -1.48 10.91 2.92
C LYS A 123 -1.62 11.75 1.65
N ASN A 124 -1.19 13.02 1.64
CA ASN A 124 -1.19 13.86 0.44
C ASN A 124 -0.26 13.29 -0.64
N ILE A 125 0.97 12.90 -0.28
CA ILE A 125 1.93 12.24 -1.18
C ILE A 125 1.34 10.95 -1.77
N LYS A 126 0.69 10.11 -0.93
CA LYS A 126 -0.01 8.90 -1.38
C LYS A 126 -1.06 9.21 -2.44
N ASN A 127 -1.91 10.19 -2.18
CA ASN A 127 -3.04 10.55 -3.03
C ASN A 127 -2.60 11.22 -4.33
N ALA A 128 -1.58 12.08 -4.28
CA ALA A 128 -1.06 12.81 -5.44
C ALA A 128 -0.40 11.89 -6.49
N TYR A 129 0.25 10.81 -6.06
CA TYR A 129 0.91 9.85 -6.96
C TYR A 129 0.19 8.51 -7.11
N GLY A 130 -0.89 8.25 -6.36
CA GLY A 130 -1.58 6.97 -6.36
C GLY A 130 -0.77 5.81 -5.77
N VAL A 131 0.03 6.06 -4.72
CA VAL A 131 0.97 5.07 -4.16
C VAL A 131 0.22 3.86 -3.58
N ALA A 132 0.32 2.72 -4.28
CA ALA A 132 -0.25 1.43 -3.90
C ALA A 132 0.80 0.56 -3.19
N ARG A 133 0.80 0.60 -1.86
CA ARG A 133 1.61 -0.21 -0.93
C ARG A 133 0.74 -0.60 0.28
N ASN A 134 1.32 -1.18 1.34
CA ASN A 134 0.65 -1.43 2.63
C ASN A 134 0.20 -0.16 3.40
N TRP A 135 0.15 1.00 2.75
CA TRP A 135 -0.07 2.32 3.36
C TRP A 135 -1.52 2.53 3.82
N GLN A 136 -1.87 1.94 4.96
CA GLN A 136 -3.19 2.03 5.59
C GLN A 136 -3.03 2.07 7.12
N GLY A 137 -3.93 2.77 7.82
CA GLY A 137 -3.80 3.03 9.25
C GLY A 137 -2.87 4.22 9.56
N ASP A 138 -2.10 4.11 10.63
CA ASP A 138 -1.06 5.08 11.01
C ASP A 138 0.26 4.76 10.24
N PRO A 139 1.09 5.76 9.87
CA PRO A 139 2.30 5.53 9.07
C PRO A 139 3.45 4.80 9.79
N CYS A 140 3.68 5.08 11.07
CA CYS A 140 4.83 4.58 11.84
C CYS A 140 4.46 3.48 12.85
N GLY A 141 3.25 3.59 13.42
CA GLY A 141 2.74 2.71 14.46
C GLY A 141 1.64 1.76 13.95
N PRO A 142 1.55 0.53 14.49
CA PRO A 142 2.57 -0.17 15.27
C PRO A 142 3.78 -0.55 14.41
N LEU A 143 4.98 -0.61 15.00
CA LEU A 143 6.25 -0.89 14.29
C LEU A 143 6.22 -2.16 13.39
N LYS A 144 5.48 -3.22 13.77
CA LYS A 144 5.34 -4.46 12.97
C LYS A 144 4.61 -4.25 11.63
N TYR A 145 3.84 -3.16 11.50
CA TYR A 145 2.97 -2.86 10.36
C TYR A 145 3.26 -1.47 9.75
N MET A 146 4.40 -0.86 10.09
CA MET A 146 4.88 0.42 9.54
C MET A 146 4.82 0.43 8.00
N TRP A 147 4.51 1.60 7.43
CA TRP A 147 4.34 1.77 6.00
C TRP A 147 5.64 1.52 5.22
N GLU A 148 5.55 0.71 4.17
CA GLU A 148 6.67 0.26 3.35
C GLU A 148 7.38 1.46 2.72
N GLY A 149 8.71 1.50 2.91
CA GLY A 149 9.57 2.59 2.46
C GLY A 149 9.61 3.80 3.39
N LEU A 150 8.90 3.78 4.54
CA LEU A 150 9.16 4.73 5.63
C LEU A 150 10.22 4.20 6.59
N ASN A 151 10.80 5.13 7.35
CA ASN A 151 11.34 4.86 8.68
C ASN A 151 11.02 6.05 9.57
N CYS A 152 10.85 5.83 10.87
CA CYS A 152 10.41 6.85 11.82
C CYS A 152 11.33 6.95 13.04
N SER A 153 11.20 8.04 13.81
CA SER A 153 11.77 8.09 15.15
C SER A 153 11.05 7.13 16.10
N ILE A 154 11.79 6.57 17.07
CA ILE A 154 11.28 5.60 18.05
C ILE A 154 11.65 6.11 19.45
N ASP A 155 11.28 7.37 19.69
CA ASP A 155 11.56 8.10 20.92
C ASP A 155 10.31 7.97 21.80
N GLY A 156 10.24 6.92 22.63
CA GLY A 156 9.01 6.37 23.22
C GLY A 156 8.19 7.25 24.20
N TYR A 157 8.41 8.56 24.20
CA TYR A 157 7.63 9.58 24.91
C TYR A 157 7.04 10.65 23.97
N ASP A 158 7.51 10.73 22.73
CA ASP A 158 7.09 11.70 21.71
C ASP A 158 6.37 11.02 20.54
N PRO A 159 5.40 11.69 19.87
CA PRO A 159 4.77 11.19 18.65
C PRO A 159 5.80 10.88 17.55
N PRO A 160 5.84 9.64 17.00
CA PRO A 160 6.77 9.26 15.93
C PRO A 160 6.78 10.25 14.76
N ARG A 161 7.98 10.52 14.25
CA ARG A 161 8.24 11.43 13.13
C ARG A 161 8.84 10.68 11.96
N ILE A 162 8.43 10.98 10.73
CA ILE A 162 8.98 10.33 9.53
C ILE A 162 10.41 10.85 9.29
N THR A 163 11.40 9.96 9.38
CA THR A 163 12.84 10.25 9.20
C THR A 163 13.39 9.73 7.88
N SER A 164 12.71 8.81 7.21
CA SER A 164 13.06 8.29 5.89
C SER A 164 11.82 8.14 5.01
N LEU A 165 11.94 8.49 3.73
CA LEU A 165 10.94 8.25 2.69
C LEU A 165 11.62 7.72 1.42
N ASN A 166 11.35 6.46 1.08
CA ASN A 166 11.78 5.81 -0.15
C ASN A 166 10.59 5.53 -1.07
N LEU A 167 10.46 6.35 -2.11
CA LEU A 167 9.56 6.17 -3.25
C LEU A 167 10.34 5.94 -4.55
N SER A 168 11.55 5.40 -4.47
CA SER A 168 12.29 4.98 -5.66
C SER A 168 11.50 3.94 -6.46
N SER A 169 11.66 3.92 -7.78
CA SER A 169 11.06 2.93 -8.69
C SER A 169 9.53 2.77 -8.56
N SER A 170 8.81 3.76 -8.03
CA SER A 170 7.40 3.66 -7.63
C SER A 170 6.42 4.20 -8.67
N GLY A 171 6.88 4.41 -9.91
CA GLY A 171 6.05 4.87 -11.03
C GLY A 171 5.59 6.32 -10.94
N LEU A 172 6.19 7.15 -10.08
CA LEU A 172 5.71 8.52 -9.81
C LEU A 172 5.74 9.38 -11.09
N ILE A 173 4.67 10.13 -11.33
CA ILE A 173 4.51 11.05 -12.48
C ILE A 173 4.06 12.42 -11.94
N GLY A 174 4.48 13.49 -12.60
CA GLY A 174 4.13 14.87 -12.23
C GLY A 174 5.32 15.61 -11.62
N GLN A 175 5.06 16.67 -10.87
CA GLN A 175 6.09 17.43 -10.15
C GLN A 175 6.40 16.79 -8.78
N ILE A 176 7.46 17.25 -8.12
CA ILE A 176 7.74 16.89 -6.72
C ILE A 176 6.67 17.57 -5.83
N GLU A 177 5.92 16.75 -5.09
CA GLU A 177 4.78 17.16 -4.27
C GLU A 177 5.22 18.02 -3.08
N SER A 178 4.45 19.05 -2.74
CA SER A 178 4.86 20.11 -1.80
C SER A 178 4.63 19.79 -0.33
N SER A 179 3.75 18.86 0.03
CA SER A 179 3.58 18.37 1.40
C SER A 179 4.81 17.64 1.92
N ILE A 180 5.74 17.19 1.07
CA ILE A 180 7.08 16.75 1.48
C ILE A 180 7.79 17.82 2.36
N SER A 181 7.49 19.12 2.18
CA SER A 181 8.01 20.19 3.05
C SER A 181 7.60 20.09 4.52
N LYS A 182 6.50 19.39 4.85
CA LYS A 182 6.02 19.19 6.21
C LYS A 182 6.79 18.14 6.99
N LEU A 183 7.48 17.22 6.29
CA LEU A 183 8.32 16.17 6.88
C LEU A 183 9.62 16.75 7.45
N THR A 184 9.50 17.61 8.45
CA THR A 184 10.60 18.45 8.98
C THR A 184 11.74 17.64 9.63
N MET A 185 11.46 16.40 10.04
CA MET A 185 12.45 15.46 10.59
C MET A 185 13.08 14.53 9.54
N LEU A 186 12.71 14.68 8.25
CA LEU A 186 13.17 13.81 7.17
C LEU A 186 14.69 13.93 6.95
N GLN A 187 15.39 12.80 7.12
CA GLN A 187 16.83 12.67 6.99
C GLN A 187 17.25 12.00 5.67
N TYR A 188 16.38 11.17 5.10
CA TYR A 188 16.60 10.46 3.84
C TYR A 188 15.37 10.59 2.94
N LEU A 189 15.57 11.05 1.71
CA LEU A 189 14.55 11.12 0.66
C LEU A 189 15.08 10.50 -0.64
N ASP A 190 14.46 9.42 -1.08
CA ASP A 190 14.74 8.80 -2.39
C ASP A 190 13.47 8.80 -3.26
N LEU A 191 13.55 9.53 -4.37
CA LEU A 191 12.54 9.66 -5.41
C LEU A 191 13.05 9.15 -6.77
N SER A 192 14.15 8.39 -6.78
CA SER A 192 14.87 8.03 -8.00
C SER A 192 14.17 6.98 -8.86
N ASN A 193 14.56 6.89 -10.14
CA ASN A 193 14.02 5.92 -11.10
C ASN A 193 12.50 6.05 -11.30
N ASN A 194 12.03 7.27 -11.52
CA ASN A 194 10.62 7.63 -11.68
C ASN A 194 10.41 8.49 -12.94
N SER A 195 9.20 9.04 -13.13
CA SER A 195 8.85 9.97 -14.21
C SER A 195 8.52 11.38 -13.71
N LEU A 196 9.11 11.80 -12.59
CA LEU A 196 8.97 13.14 -12.05
C LEU A 196 9.59 14.18 -12.99
N ASN A 197 8.97 15.35 -13.10
CA ASN A 197 9.32 16.41 -14.05
C ASN A 197 9.19 17.80 -13.41
N GLY A 198 9.56 18.85 -14.16
CA GLY A 198 9.63 20.21 -13.65
C GLY A 198 10.92 20.48 -12.84
N PRO A 199 10.98 21.61 -12.12
CA PRO A 199 12.15 21.98 -11.32
C PRO A 199 12.23 21.22 -10.00
N LEU A 200 13.43 21.20 -9.41
CA LEU A 200 13.60 20.87 -7.99
C LEU A 200 13.06 22.04 -7.15
N PRO A 201 12.09 21.83 -6.24
CA PRO A 201 11.47 22.90 -5.48
C PRO A 201 12.34 23.38 -4.30
N ASP A 202 12.34 24.68 -4.04
CA ASP A 202 13.21 25.32 -3.03
C ASP A 202 12.92 24.88 -1.57
N PHE A 203 11.74 24.31 -1.27
CA PHE A 203 11.45 23.79 0.08
C PHE A 203 12.42 22.68 0.50
N LEU A 204 13.05 21.97 -0.46
CA LEU A 204 14.09 20.98 -0.16
C LEU A 204 15.31 21.60 0.55
N ILE A 205 15.53 22.91 0.42
CA ILE A 205 16.55 23.65 1.17
C ILE A 205 16.17 23.76 2.66
N GLN A 206 14.87 23.95 2.94
CA GLN A 206 14.30 24.14 4.29
C GLN A 206 14.19 22.84 5.10
N LEU A 207 14.31 21.67 4.46
CA LEU A 207 14.45 20.38 5.15
C LEU A 207 15.85 20.27 5.77
N HIS A 208 16.07 20.98 6.89
CA HIS A 208 17.37 21.10 7.55
C HIS A 208 17.91 19.75 8.04
N SER A 209 17.02 18.83 8.42
CA SER A 209 17.32 17.45 8.85
C SER A 209 17.88 16.56 7.73
N LEU A 210 17.70 16.94 6.47
CA LEU A 210 17.95 16.09 5.29
C LEU A 210 19.46 15.87 5.05
N LYS A 211 19.89 14.60 5.13
CA LYS A 211 21.27 14.13 4.95
C LYS A 211 21.47 13.43 3.61
N VAL A 212 20.41 12.87 3.01
CA VAL A 212 20.42 12.24 1.69
C VAL A 212 19.21 12.69 0.88
N LEU A 213 19.47 13.16 -0.34
CA LEU A 213 18.47 13.45 -1.37
C LEU A 213 18.89 12.77 -2.68
N ASN A 214 18.14 11.74 -3.08
CA ASN A 214 18.31 11.08 -4.37
C ASN A 214 17.09 11.35 -5.25
N VAL A 215 17.32 12.04 -6.37
CA VAL A 215 16.31 12.33 -7.41
C VAL A 215 16.77 11.83 -8.78
N GLY A 216 17.81 11.00 -8.83
CA GLY A 216 18.40 10.50 -10.07
C GLY A 216 17.41 9.70 -10.93
N LYS A 217 17.67 9.57 -12.23
CA LYS A 217 16.83 8.82 -13.19
C LYS A 217 15.37 9.30 -13.18
N ASN A 218 15.19 10.59 -13.45
CA ASN A 218 13.90 11.24 -13.59
C ASN A 218 13.90 12.16 -14.85
N LYS A 219 12.82 12.91 -15.04
CA LYS A 219 12.61 13.86 -16.15
C LYS A 219 12.65 15.31 -15.65
N LEU A 220 13.42 15.57 -14.57
CA LEU A 220 13.52 16.90 -13.96
C LEU A 220 14.30 17.88 -14.86
N THR A 221 14.00 19.17 -14.71
CA THR A 221 14.43 20.23 -15.64
C THR A 221 14.78 21.53 -14.92
N GLY A 222 15.80 22.25 -15.40
CA GLY A 222 16.17 23.57 -14.90
C GLY A 222 17.36 23.55 -13.95
N LEU A 223 17.55 24.65 -13.22
CA LEU A 223 18.69 24.80 -12.30
C LEU A 223 18.45 24.01 -11.01
N VAL A 224 19.47 23.30 -10.53
CA VAL A 224 19.48 22.75 -9.17
C VAL A 224 19.59 23.92 -8.19
N PRO A 225 18.69 24.05 -7.19
CA PRO A 225 18.73 25.15 -6.23
C PRO A 225 20.08 25.28 -5.52
N SER A 226 20.59 26.52 -5.43
CA SER A 226 21.94 26.80 -4.89
C SER A 226 22.12 26.31 -3.46
N GLY A 227 21.09 26.40 -2.62
CA GLY A 227 21.12 25.88 -1.25
C GLY A 227 21.41 24.37 -1.17
N LEU A 228 20.92 23.58 -2.13
CA LEU A 228 21.23 22.14 -2.20
C LEU A 228 22.68 21.91 -2.66
N LEU A 229 23.17 22.72 -3.60
CA LEU A 229 24.57 22.66 -4.06
C LEU A 229 25.57 23.06 -2.97
N GLU A 230 25.29 24.09 -2.16
CA GLU A 230 26.15 24.45 -1.03
C GLU A 230 26.08 23.43 0.11
N ARG A 231 24.90 22.84 0.39
CA ARG A 231 24.78 21.70 1.34
C ARG A 231 25.58 20.48 0.85
N SER A 232 25.61 20.24 -0.46
CA SER A 232 26.40 19.17 -1.05
C SER A 232 27.91 19.42 -0.96
N LYS A 233 28.38 20.63 -1.33
CA LYS A 233 29.79 21.03 -1.19
C LYS A 233 30.30 20.94 0.26
N THR A 234 29.47 21.34 1.22
CA THR A 234 29.78 21.28 2.67
C THR A 234 29.64 19.87 3.26
N LYS A 235 29.25 18.87 2.45
CA LYS A 235 28.99 17.48 2.86
C LYS A 235 27.89 17.32 3.92
N SER A 236 27.04 18.33 4.10
CA SER A 236 25.85 18.27 4.95
C SER A 236 24.67 17.58 4.28
N LEU A 237 24.72 17.42 2.95
CA LEU A 237 23.75 16.68 2.14
C LEU A 237 24.46 15.83 1.09
N SER A 238 24.22 14.52 1.09
CA SER A 238 24.48 13.68 -0.08
C SER A 238 23.39 13.94 -1.12
N LEU A 239 23.77 14.34 -2.33
CA LEU A 239 22.86 14.80 -3.38
C LEU A 239 23.17 14.05 -4.68
N SER A 240 22.23 13.21 -5.14
CA SER A 240 22.27 12.61 -6.48
C SER A 240 21.16 13.20 -7.36
N VAL A 241 21.57 13.74 -8.50
CA VAL A 241 20.72 14.36 -9.53
C VAL A 241 20.92 13.72 -10.91
N ASP A 242 21.63 12.60 -10.94
CA ASP A 242 22.16 11.95 -12.13
C ASP A 242 21.05 11.43 -13.07
N ASP A 243 21.37 11.19 -14.34
CA ASP A 243 20.42 10.74 -15.37
C ASP A 243 19.18 11.65 -15.59
N ASN A 244 19.17 12.88 -15.05
CA ASN A 244 18.15 13.90 -15.35
C ASN A 244 18.64 14.81 -16.49
N SER A 245 18.27 14.50 -17.73
CA SER A 245 18.77 15.18 -18.94
C SER A 245 18.45 16.68 -19.05
N GLY A 246 17.51 17.18 -18.24
CA GLY A 246 17.14 18.59 -18.18
C GLY A 246 17.69 19.37 -16.98
N LEU A 247 18.29 18.72 -15.97
CA LEU A 247 18.83 19.41 -14.79
C LEU A 247 20.21 20.00 -15.04
N CYS A 248 20.47 21.14 -14.41
CA CYS A 248 21.71 21.91 -14.56
C CYS A 248 22.30 22.22 -13.17
N THR A 249 23.48 21.65 -12.87
CA THR A 249 24.25 21.95 -11.65
C THR A 249 25.08 23.24 -11.75
N THR A 250 25.06 23.92 -12.91
CA THR A 250 25.75 25.18 -13.16
C THR A 250 24.80 26.20 -13.81
N LYS A 251 25.12 27.49 -13.72
CA LYS A 251 24.24 28.63 -14.11
C LYS A 251 23.81 28.69 -15.59
N SER A 252 24.20 27.74 -16.45
CA SER A 252 23.92 27.79 -17.89
C SER A 252 23.17 26.56 -18.40
N CYS A 253 21.85 26.54 -18.23
CA CYS A 253 20.96 25.62 -18.94
C CYS A 253 20.86 25.96 -20.44
N ARG A 254 21.96 25.78 -21.20
CA ARG A 254 21.87 25.79 -22.67
C ARG A 254 21.11 24.55 -23.13
N LYS A 255 19.91 24.74 -23.67
CA LYS A 255 19.18 23.67 -24.38
C LYS A 255 20.10 23.10 -25.46
N LYS A 256 20.45 21.81 -25.37
CA LYS A 256 21.00 21.08 -26.51
C LYS A 256 19.88 20.89 -27.54
N SER A 257 19.74 21.83 -28.47
CA SER A 257 18.96 21.56 -29.68
C SER A 257 19.71 20.49 -30.48
N SER A 258 19.13 19.29 -30.55
CA SER A 258 19.60 18.27 -31.48
C SER A 258 19.18 18.69 -32.89
N HIS A 259 19.96 19.58 -33.50
CA HIS A 259 19.85 19.88 -34.93
C HIS A 259 20.34 18.65 -35.70
N VAL A 260 19.44 17.69 -35.93
CA VAL A 260 19.64 16.63 -36.90
C VAL A 260 19.85 17.33 -38.26
N PRO A 261 21.03 17.19 -38.90
CA PRO A 261 21.30 17.89 -40.15
C PRO A 261 20.44 17.27 -41.26
N LEU A 262 19.61 18.10 -41.92
CA LEU A 262 18.60 17.69 -42.91
C LEU A 262 19.21 17.25 -44.28
N ILE A 263 20.40 16.67 -44.27
CA ILE A 263 21.21 16.38 -45.46
C ILE A 263 20.73 15.11 -46.19
N ALA A 264 20.07 14.19 -45.50
CA ALA A 264 19.62 12.90 -46.04
C ALA A 264 18.55 12.98 -47.16
N SER A 265 17.91 14.14 -47.36
CA SER A 265 16.87 14.32 -48.39
C SER A 265 17.43 14.69 -49.77
N ILE A 266 18.46 15.55 -49.80
CA ILE A 266 18.95 16.16 -51.05
C ILE A 266 19.64 15.14 -51.96
N SER A 267 20.39 14.20 -51.38
CA SER A 267 21.07 13.12 -52.11
C SER A 267 20.08 12.21 -52.86
N ALA A 268 18.97 11.84 -52.22
CA ALA A 268 17.93 11.01 -52.84
C ALA A 268 17.27 11.71 -54.03
N ILE A 269 16.98 13.01 -53.92
CA ILE A 269 16.38 13.82 -54.99
C ILE A 269 17.34 13.93 -56.20
N ILE A 270 18.64 14.15 -55.96
CA ILE A 270 19.64 14.22 -57.03
C ILE A 270 19.75 12.87 -57.77
N VAL A 271 19.77 11.74 -57.06
CA VAL A 271 19.82 10.40 -57.67
C VAL A 271 18.56 10.13 -58.51
N ALA A 272 17.37 10.52 -58.04
CA ALA A 272 16.13 10.37 -58.81
C ALA A 272 16.15 11.17 -60.12
N ILE A 273 16.63 12.42 -60.09
CA ILE A 273 16.75 13.28 -61.28
C ILE A 273 17.76 12.70 -62.29
N LEU A 274 18.89 12.16 -61.81
CA LEU A 274 19.88 11.49 -62.66
C LEU A 274 19.31 10.23 -63.33
N LEU A 275 18.54 9.41 -62.61
CA LEU A 275 17.90 8.22 -63.19
C LEU A 275 16.82 8.58 -64.24
N ILE A 276 15.99 9.60 -63.98
CA ILE A 276 14.96 10.06 -64.92
C ILE A 276 15.59 10.61 -66.21
N SER A 277 16.64 11.43 -66.08
CA SER A 277 17.35 12.00 -67.24
C SER A 277 18.10 10.93 -68.04
N LEU A 278 18.70 9.93 -67.39
CA LEU A 278 19.31 8.79 -68.07
C LEU A 278 18.27 7.97 -68.86
N GLY A 279 17.11 7.69 -68.25
CA GLY A 279 16.00 6.99 -68.90
C GLY A 279 15.46 7.75 -70.12
N PHE A 280 15.29 9.06 -70.02
CA PHE A 280 14.85 9.91 -71.13
C PHE A 280 15.88 9.95 -72.28
N TRP A 281 17.17 9.92 -71.97
CA TRP A 281 18.25 9.86 -72.97
C TRP A 281 18.32 8.50 -73.69
N ILE A 282 18.11 7.39 -72.97
CA ILE A 282 17.99 6.04 -73.55
C ILE A 282 16.75 5.97 -74.46
N PHE A 283 15.60 6.49 -74.02
CA PHE A 283 14.38 6.53 -74.83
C PHE A 283 14.57 7.34 -76.13
N ARG A 284 15.29 8.47 -76.07
CA ARG A 284 15.69 9.26 -77.25
C ARG A 284 16.73 8.61 -78.17
N ARG A 285 17.31 7.47 -77.80
CA ARG A 285 18.24 6.69 -78.65
C ARG A 285 17.60 5.47 -79.33
N HIS A 286 16.37 5.12 -78.94
CA HIS A 286 15.62 3.98 -79.49
C HIS A 286 14.39 4.41 -80.31
N LYS A 287 14.43 5.63 -80.88
CA LYS A 287 13.37 6.21 -81.71
C LYS A 287 13.95 7.17 -82.74
#